data_AF-A0A2T9ZVN1-F1
#
_entry.id   AF-A0A2T9ZVN1-F1
#
_cell.length_a   1.000
_cell.length_b   1.000
_cell.length_c   1.000
_cell.angle_alpha   90.00
_cell.angle_beta   90.00
_cell.angle_gamma   90.00
#
_symmetry.space_group_name_H-M   'P 1'
#
loop_
_entity.id
_entity.type
_entity.pdbx_description
1 polymer ?
#
loop_
_entity_poly.entity_id
_entity_poly.type
_entity_poly.pdbx_seq_one_letter_code
_entity_poly.pdbx_strand_id
1 'polypeptide(L)'
;MFQHIGKLGGDGPNRIRGFHARLPSEWEILQVMKHMTHNRQFKLAQSCVAGRMDFNPIDLSEIGNQCLEHNISLFREGRRQGAVQHPSPRNILKDKDSHHYLSTPMKLIPVIDLKNARAVTAESGKRHAYAPSDTPLCHSSQPREVLSALLNIHPFDTLYIADLDAIGGIGSNLQLIRTLCHDFSDITFWVDNGLTDLEPLCAFARPVIGSESLDDYDQFAHLIASLPLPVLSLDYLDDRFKGPASLEQTFAGWPEDIIVMTLSRVGTSTGPDLTRLERLSNLQPMRHFYAAGGVRNLLDLERLRSIGAAGVLLSTALHQGAIGSREIDRFLNARL
;
A
#
# COMPACT_ATOMS: atom_id res chain seq x y z
N MET A 1 -16.63 -75.79 1.91
CA MET A 1 -15.61 -76.86 1.98
C MET A 1 -14.25 -76.17 1.86
N PHE A 2 -13.49 -76.15 2.98
CA PHE A 2 -12.10 -75.71 3.22
C PHE A 2 -11.70 -74.25 2.84
N GLN A 3 -11.34 -73.32 3.74
CA GLN A 3 -10.28 -73.24 4.78
C GLN A 3 -8.82 -73.21 4.27
N HIS A 4 -8.11 -72.08 4.47
CA HIS A 4 -6.88 -71.86 5.29
C HIS A 4 -6.05 -70.65 4.74
N ILE A 5 -5.89 -69.53 5.47
CA ILE A 5 -4.85 -69.15 6.47
C ILE A 5 -3.43 -69.00 5.90
N GLY A 6 -2.82 -67.80 6.09
CA GLY A 6 -1.37 -67.58 6.00
C GLY A 6 -0.95 -66.11 6.16
N LYS A 7 -0.52 -65.74 7.38
CA LYS A 7 0.05 -64.44 7.79
C LYS A 7 1.53 -64.27 7.38
N LEU A 8 2.06 -63.07 7.67
CA LEU A 8 3.46 -62.57 7.79
C LEU A 8 3.81 -61.64 6.62
N GLY A 9 4.20 -60.38 6.75
CA GLY A 9 4.85 -59.62 7.82
C GLY A 9 6.05 -58.90 7.19
N GLY A 10 6.14 -57.56 7.24
CA GLY A 10 7.29 -56.83 6.70
C GLY A 10 7.10 -55.32 6.61
N ASP A 11 7.68 -54.60 7.57
CA ASP A 11 7.86 -53.15 7.63
C ASP A 11 8.73 -52.59 6.47
N GLY A 12 8.47 -51.35 6.05
CA GLY A 12 9.40 -50.55 5.23
C GLY A 12 8.77 -49.35 4.52
N PRO A 13 9.30 -48.11 4.69
CA PRO A 13 8.59 -46.88 4.33
C PRO A 13 8.73 -46.50 2.84
N ASN A 14 7.65 -45.93 2.32
CA ASN A 14 7.54 -45.39 0.98
C ASN A 14 8.43 -44.12 0.85
N ARG A 15 9.47 -44.17 0.02
CA ARG A 15 10.35 -43.02 -0.31
C ARG A 15 9.61 -42.05 -1.22
N ILE A 16 9.17 -40.90 -0.69
CA ILE A 16 8.85 -39.72 -1.50
C ILE A 16 10.15 -38.98 -1.79
N ARG A 17 10.51 -38.84 -3.07
CA ARG A 17 11.64 -38.01 -3.53
C ARG A 17 11.28 -36.54 -3.31
N GLY A 18 11.98 -35.87 -2.41
CA GLY A 18 11.94 -34.41 -2.29
C GLY A 18 12.67 -33.75 -3.47
N PHE A 19 11.96 -32.90 -4.22
CA PHE A 19 12.58 -31.89 -5.06
C PHE A 19 12.99 -30.73 -4.13
N HIS A 20 14.29 -30.59 -3.87
CA HIS A 20 14.84 -29.35 -3.33
C HIS A 20 15.13 -28.41 -4.50
N ALA A 21 14.33 -27.35 -4.64
CA ALA A 21 14.71 -26.21 -5.46
C ALA A 21 15.88 -25.49 -4.77
N ARG A 22 17.03 -25.45 -5.43
CA ARG A 22 18.23 -24.74 -4.95
C ARG A 22 18.07 -23.26 -5.29
N LEU A 23 18.23 -22.37 -4.31
CA LEU A 23 18.33 -20.94 -4.56
C LEU A 23 19.60 -20.65 -5.38
N PRO A 24 19.56 -19.71 -6.36
CA PRO A 24 20.72 -19.37 -7.17
C PRO A 24 21.86 -18.83 -6.30
N SER A 25 23.08 -19.19 -6.66
CA SER A 25 24.29 -18.63 -6.05
C SER A 25 24.48 -17.16 -6.45
N GLU A 26 25.18 -16.37 -5.62
CA GLU A 26 25.52 -14.97 -5.91
C GLU A 26 26.24 -14.80 -7.26
N TRP A 27 26.99 -15.82 -7.68
CA TRP A 27 27.65 -15.85 -8.99
C TRP A 27 26.64 -15.89 -10.16
N GLU A 28 25.56 -16.66 -10.03
CA GLU A 28 24.52 -16.77 -11.06
C GLU A 28 23.71 -15.47 -11.17
N ILE A 29 23.45 -14.81 -10.04
CA ILE A 29 22.80 -13.49 -9.99
C ILE A 29 23.68 -12.43 -10.69
N LEU A 30 24.98 -12.44 -10.44
CA LEU A 30 25.93 -11.50 -11.05
C LEU A 30 26.07 -11.69 -12.58
N GLN A 31 25.89 -12.91 -13.09
CA GLN A 31 25.92 -13.18 -14.54
C GLN A 31 24.66 -12.65 -15.25
N VAL A 32 23.49 -12.77 -14.62
CA VAL A 32 22.24 -12.20 -15.15
C VAL A 32 22.32 -10.67 -15.21
N MET A 33 22.87 -10.03 -14.17
CA MET A 33 23.04 -8.57 -14.14
C MET A 33 24.04 -8.05 -15.19
N LYS A 34 25.08 -8.84 -15.54
CA LYS A 34 26.01 -8.50 -16.64
C LYS A 34 25.37 -8.61 -18.02
N HIS A 35 24.40 -9.51 -18.21
CA HIS A 35 23.67 -9.60 -19.49
C HIS A 35 22.68 -8.46 -19.70
N MET A 36 22.11 -7.89 -18.62
CA MET A 36 21.16 -6.77 -18.73
C MET A 36 21.81 -5.41 -19.04
N THR A 37 23.12 -5.26 -18.83
CA THR A 37 23.85 -4.01 -19.09
C THR A 37 24.36 -3.86 -20.53
N HIS A 38 24.24 -4.90 -21.36
CA HIS A 38 24.71 -4.88 -22.76
C HIS A 38 23.65 -4.51 -23.81
N ASN A 39 22.42 -4.15 -23.40
CA ASN A 39 21.33 -3.88 -24.34
C ASN A 39 20.68 -2.49 -24.17
N ARG A 40 21.51 -1.45 -24.05
CA ARG A 40 21.09 -0.05 -24.26
C ARG A 40 21.93 0.58 -25.36
N GLN A 41 21.52 0.39 -26.62
CA GLN A 41 21.87 1.31 -27.70
C GLN A 41 20.67 2.21 -27.98
N PHE A 42 20.84 3.50 -27.68
CA PHE A 42 19.90 4.57 -27.98
C PHE A 42 19.81 4.80 -29.50
N LYS A 43 18.60 4.77 -30.06
CA LYS A 43 18.25 5.43 -31.33
C LYS A 43 17.67 6.80 -31.00
N LEU A 44 18.44 7.86 -31.22
CA LEU A 44 17.95 9.24 -31.22
C LEU A 44 17.35 9.55 -32.60
N ALA A 45 16.06 9.84 -32.64
CA ALA A 45 15.40 10.42 -33.81
C ALA A 45 15.58 11.94 -33.81
N GLN A 46 16.03 12.46 -34.95
CA GLN A 46 16.36 13.86 -35.20
C GLN A 46 15.12 14.77 -35.21
N SER A 47 15.23 15.95 -34.59
CA SER A 47 14.47 17.13 -34.97
C SER A 47 15.41 18.15 -35.63
N CYS A 48 14.91 18.78 -36.69
CA CYS A 48 15.61 19.76 -37.50
C CYS A 48 15.75 21.10 -36.75
N VAL A 49 16.97 21.61 -36.58
CA VAL A 49 17.26 23.06 -36.63
C VAL A 49 18.68 23.24 -37.16
N ALA A 50 18.82 24.07 -38.21
CA ALA A 50 20.09 24.44 -38.82
C ALA A 50 20.83 25.47 -37.96
N GLY A 51 22.13 25.27 -37.74
CA GLY A 51 23.02 26.25 -37.12
C GLY A 51 24.43 25.69 -36.96
N ARG A 52 25.33 26.08 -37.88
CA ARG A 52 26.76 25.74 -37.87
C ARG A 52 27.47 26.30 -36.63
N MET A 53 28.35 25.51 -36.02
CA MET A 53 29.74 25.88 -35.69
C MET A 53 30.53 24.65 -35.17
N ASP A 54 31.83 24.65 -35.45
CA ASP A 54 32.74 23.52 -35.61
C ASP A 54 33.68 23.25 -34.39
N PHE A 55 33.96 21.96 -34.13
CA PHE A 55 35.08 21.25 -33.42
C PHE A 55 35.53 21.68 -31.99
N ASN A 56 35.86 20.77 -31.04
CA ASN A 56 36.88 19.71 -31.08
C ASN A 56 36.65 18.64 -29.96
N PRO A 57 37.05 17.35 -30.12
CA PRO A 57 36.85 16.29 -29.13
C PRO A 57 38.06 16.17 -28.16
N ILE A 58 37.79 15.97 -26.87
CA ILE A 58 38.81 15.58 -25.87
C ILE A 58 38.69 14.09 -25.60
N ASP A 59 39.87 13.47 -25.63
CA ASP A 59 40.22 12.07 -25.46
C ASP A 59 39.77 11.51 -24.10
N LEU A 60 39.13 10.34 -24.12
CA LEU A 60 38.73 9.57 -22.93
C LEU A 60 39.61 8.31 -22.84
N SER A 61 40.87 8.49 -22.47
CA SER A 61 41.75 7.40 -22.10
C SER A 61 42.67 7.82 -20.96
N GLU A 62 42.14 7.83 -19.75
CA GLU A 62 42.82 7.84 -18.42
C GLU A 62 41.73 8.30 -17.44
N ILE A 63 41.19 7.46 -16.56
CA ILE A 63 41.77 7.15 -15.26
C ILE A 63 41.03 5.93 -14.73
N GLY A 64 41.80 4.93 -14.31
CA GLY A 64 41.31 3.67 -13.76
C GLY A 64 40.90 3.74 -12.29
N ASN A 65 40.18 2.68 -11.92
CA ASN A 65 39.95 2.10 -10.59
C ASN A 65 40.74 2.72 -9.41
N GLN A 66 40.02 3.15 -8.37
CA GLN A 66 40.36 2.78 -6.99
C GLN A 66 39.19 3.03 -6.02
N CYS A 67 39.09 2.11 -5.06
CA CYS A 67 38.02 1.90 -4.10
C CYS A 67 38.08 2.80 -2.84
N LEU A 68 36.93 2.82 -2.15
CA LEU A 68 36.69 2.67 -0.70
C LEU A 68 37.21 3.73 0.30
N GLU A 69 36.24 4.10 1.15
CA GLU A 69 36.35 4.65 2.51
C GLU A 69 36.88 6.07 2.67
N HIS A 70 36.05 6.96 3.22
CA HIS A 70 36.32 7.76 4.42
C HIS A 70 35.18 8.77 4.66
N ASN A 71 34.49 8.66 5.79
CA ASN A 71 34.06 9.85 6.55
C ASN A 71 33.65 9.47 7.97
N ILE A 72 34.63 9.46 8.88
CA ILE A 72 34.43 9.72 10.30
C ILE A 72 35.37 10.88 10.65
N SER A 73 34.79 12.01 11.06
CA SER A 73 35.54 13.13 11.64
C SER A 73 35.03 13.40 13.06
N LEU A 74 35.90 13.02 14.00
CA LEU A 74 36.37 13.80 15.15
C LEU A 74 35.33 14.44 16.09
N PHE A 75 35.21 13.86 17.29
CA PHE A 75 35.30 14.64 18.54
C PHE A 75 36.14 13.87 19.58
N ARG A 76 37.28 14.48 19.94
CA ARG A 76 38.14 14.26 21.14
C ARG A 76 37.42 14.81 22.38
N GLU A 77 37.69 14.53 23.64
CA GLU A 77 38.58 13.65 24.41
C GLU A 77 38.06 13.73 25.87
N GLY A 78 38.28 12.68 26.69
CA GLY A 78 38.02 12.76 28.13
C GLY A 78 38.24 11.43 28.85
N ARG A 79 39.51 11.05 29.08
CA ARG A 79 39.88 9.89 29.91
C ARG A 79 39.50 10.10 31.38
N ARG A 80 38.90 9.08 31.99
CA ARG A 80 39.25 8.61 33.35
C ARG A 80 39.16 7.09 33.42
N GLN A 81 40.24 6.48 33.92
CA GLN A 81 40.36 5.06 34.25
C GLN A 81 39.51 4.74 35.48
N GLY A 82 38.82 3.59 35.45
CA GLY A 82 38.10 3.02 36.58
C GLY A 82 37.89 1.52 36.37
N ALA A 83 38.39 0.75 37.33
CA ALA A 83 38.46 -0.70 37.46
C ALA A 83 37.38 -1.57 36.77
N VAL A 84 37.86 -2.68 36.21
CA VAL A 84 37.09 -3.86 35.79
C VAL A 84 36.38 -4.47 37.00
N GLN A 85 35.06 -4.53 36.95
CA GLN A 85 34.25 -5.47 37.71
C GLN A 85 33.29 -6.16 36.74
N HIS A 86 33.39 -7.49 36.63
CA HIS A 86 32.41 -8.31 35.91
C HIS A 86 31.15 -8.47 36.77
N PRO A 87 29.95 -8.09 36.29
CA PRO A 87 28.69 -8.48 36.93
C PRO A 87 28.19 -9.81 36.34
N SER A 88 27.68 -10.65 37.23
CA SER A 88 27.14 -12.01 37.00
C SER A 88 25.94 -12.08 36.05
N PRO A 89 25.66 -13.25 35.43
CA PRO A 89 24.53 -13.43 34.53
C PRO A 89 23.24 -13.67 35.33
N ARG A 90 22.66 -12.61 35.88
CA ARG A 90 21.30 -12.65 36.47
C ARG A 90 20.77 -11.23 36.64
N ASN A 91 20.27 -10.69 35.54
CA ASN A 91 19.15 -9.73 35.47
C ASN A 91 18.93 -9.37 34.00
N ILE A 92 18.30 -10.29 33.26
CA ILE A 92 17.63 -9.96 31.99
C ILE A 92 16.28 -9.34 32.40
N LEU A 93 16.33 -8.10 32.86
CA LEU A 93 15.17 -7.21 32.86
C LEU A 93 15.11 -6.67 31.42
N LYS A 94 14.04 -6.99 30.69
CA LYS A 94 12.96 -6.02 30.46
C LYS A 94 13.52 -4.66 30.06
N ASP A 95 14.05 -4.59 28.85
CA ASP A 95 13.86 -3.44 27.98
C ASP A 95 13.79 -3.99 26.55
N LYS A 96 12.56 -4.31 26.14
CA LYS A 96 12.23 -4.24 24.72
C LYS A 96 12.04 -2.77 24.46
N ASP A 97 13.10 -2.10 24.01
CA ASP A 97 13.03 -0.79 23.39
C ASP A 97 12.10 -0.89 22.17
N SER A 98 10.80 -0.74 22.45
CA SER A 98 9.68 -0.72 21.49
C SER A 98 9.28 0.72 21.16
N HIS A 99 10.08 1.69 21.60
CA HIS A 99 9.68 3.10 21.71
C HIS A 99 10.17 3.99 20.57
N HIS A 100 10.64 3.43 19.45
CA HIS A 100 10.99 4.24 18.27
C HIS A 100 9.83 4.49 17.29
N TYR A 101 8.64 3.92 17.51
CA TYR A 101 7.39 4.27 16.81
C TYR A 101 6.52 5.25 17.63
N LEU A 102 7.12 6.29 18.21
CA LEU A 102 6.38 7.51 18.55
C LEU A 102 6.05 8.21 17.22
N SER A 103 5.07 7.77 16.44
CA SER A 103 3.62 7.74 16.63
C SER A 103 3.01 8.81 15.73
N THR A 104 3.16 8.61 14.42
CA THR A 104 2.31 9.32 13.46
C THR A 104 0.87 9.00 13.83
N PRO A 105 0.02 10.01 14.07
CA PRO A 105 -1.38 9.77 14.40
C PRO A 105 -2.03 8.97 13.27
N MET A 106 -2.91 8.03 13.64
CA MET A 106 -3.67 7.23 12.68
C MET A 106 -4.43 8.16 11.73
N LYS A 107 -4.17 8.05 10.42
CA LYS A 107 -4.82 8.89 9.40
C LYS A 107 -6.30 8.55 9.26
N LEU A 108 -7.15 9.56 9.24
CA LEU A 108 -8.57 9.44 8.88
C LEU A 108 -8.71 9.89 7.43
N ILE A 109 -9.08 8.99 6.52
CA ILE A 109 -9.10 9.24 5.08
C ILE A 109 -10.54 9.20 4.58
N PRO A 110 -11.19 10.34 4.30
CA PRO A 110 -12.51 10.35 3.66
C PRO A 110 -12.47 9.69 2.28
N VAL A 111 -13.59 9.08 1.89
CA VAL A 111 -13.75 8.36 0.63
C VAL A 111 -14.84 9.00 -0.22
N ILE A 112 -14.57 9.19 -1.51
CA ILE A 112 -15.57 9.52 -2.53
C ILE A 112 -15.58 8.44 -3.60
N ASP A 113 -16.69 7.72 -3.72
CA ASP A 113 -16.94 6.81 -4.84
C ASP A 113 -17.54 7.61 -6.01
N LEU A 114 -16.93 7.54 -7.19
CA LEU A 114 -17.37 8.23 -8.40
C LEU A 114 -17.94 7.24 -9.42
N LYS A 115 -19.12 7.55 -9.94
CA LYS A 115 -19.76 6.82 -11.04
C LYS A 115 -20.59 7.78 -11.89
N ASN A 116 -20.44 7.74 -13.20
CA ASN A 116 -21.07 8.68 -14.15
C ASN A 116 -20.86 10.15 -13.76
N ALA A 117 -19.62 10.53 -13.41
CA ALA A 117 -19.25 11.88 -12.94
C ALA A 117 -20.01 12.39 -11.69
N ARG A 118 -20.62 11.48 -10.92
CA ARG A 118 -21.34 11.79 -9.68
C ARG A 118 -20.73 11.04 -8.50
N ALA A 119 -20.77 11.65 -7.32
CA ALA A 119 -20.53 10.94 -6.07
C ALA A 119 -21.69 9.98 -5.82
N VAL A 120 -21.40 8.73 -5.46
CA VAL A 120 -22.38 7.68 -5.21
C VAL A 120 -22.21 7.05 -3.83
N THR A 121 -23.27 6.45 -3.31
CA THR A 121 -23.22 5.70 -2.04
C THR A 121 -22.99 4.23 -2.31
N ALA A 122 -21.97 3.66 -1.66
CA ALA A 122 -21.67 2.25 -1.78
C ALA A 122 -22.68 1.34 -1.06
N GLU A 123 -22.91 0.16 -1.65
CA GLU A 123 -23.77 -0.91 -1.12
C GLU A 123 -23.08 -2.29 -1.22
N SER A 124 -22.33 -2.69 -0.19
CA SER A 124 -21.76 -4.05 -0.03
C SER A 124 -20.97 -4.58 -1.24
N GLY A 125 -20.26 -3.72 -1.98
CA GLY A 125 -19.56 -4.10 -3.20
C GLY A 125 -20.47 -4.37 -4.41
N LYS A 126 -21.80 -4.22 -4.29
CA LYS A 126 -22.76 -4.34 -5.39
C LYS A 126 -22.77 -3.07 -6.23
N ARG A 127 -21.69 -2.82 -6.98
CA ARG A 127 -21.48 -1.59 -7.79
C ARG A 127 -22.63 -1.24 -8.74
N HIS A 128 -23.43 -2.22 -9.17
CA HIS A 128 -24.61 -2.00 -10.00
C HIS A 128 -25.76 -1.28 -9.26
N ALA A 129 -25.84 -1.43 -7.94
CA ALA A 129 -26.88 -0.83 -7.09
C ALA A 129 -26.52 0.58 -6.58
N TYR A 130 -25.28 1.03 -6.82
CA TYR A 130 -24.82 2.33 -6.30
C TYR A 130 -25.60 3.46 -6.95
N ALA A 131 -26.20 4.30 -6.12
CA ALA A 131 -27.03 5.44 -6.51
C ALA A 131 -26.31 6.76 -6.22
N PRO A 132 -26.65 7.85 -6.94
CA PRO A 132 -26.17 9.19 -6.62
C PRO A 132 -26.33 9.50 -5.12
N SER A 133 -25.28 10.07 -4.53
CA SER A 133 -25.25 10.41 -3.11
C SER A 133 -26.32 11.47 -2.78
N ASP A 134 -27.09 11.19 -1.73
CA ASP A 134 -27.94 12.11 -1.00
C ASP A 134 -27.95 11.63 0.45
N THR A 135 -27.14 12.27 1.29
CA THR A 135 -26.90 11.83 2.68
C THR A 135 -26.99 13.01 3.64
N PRO A 136 -27.13 12.78 4.96
CA PRO A 136 -27.14 13.85 5.95
C PRO A 136 -25.93 14.80 5.89
N LEU A 137 -24.78 14.32 5.41
CA LEU A 137 -23.59 15.13 5.15
C LEU A 137 -23.79 16.14 4.00
N CYS A 138 -24.39 15.71 2.89
CA CYS A 138 -24.52 16.51 1.68
C CYS A 138 -25.72 16.01 0.84
N HIS A 139 -26.70 16.89 0.62
CA HIS A 139 -27.89 16.63 -0.21
C HIS A 139 -27.61 16.82 -1.71
N SER A 140 -26.40 16.51 -2.15
CA SER A 140 -25.93 16.65 -3.52
C SER A 140 -24.98 15.52 -3.87
N SER A 141 -25.03 15.11 -5.13
CA SER A 141 -24.12 14.12 -5.72
C SER A 141 -23.00 14.77 -6.53
N GLN A 142 -22.85 16.10 -6.48
CA GLN A 142 -21.74 16.77 -7.14
C GLN A 142 -20.44 16.55 -6.35
N PRO A 143 -19.39 15.96 -6.95
CA PRO A 143 -18.18 15.59 -6.20
C PRO A 143 -17.51 16.75 -5.46
N ARG A 144 -17.47 17.94 -6.06
CA ARG A 144 -16.90 19.15 -5.43
C ARG A 144 -17.65 19.56 -4.15
N GLU A 145 -18.99 19.48 -4.18
CA GLU A 145 -19.84 19.81 -3.02
C GLU A 145 -19.69 18.77 -1.91
N VAL A 146 -19.65 17.48 -2.27
CA VAL A 146 -19.41 16.38 -1.31
C VAL A 146 -18.03 16.52 -0.66
N LEU A 147 -16.99 16.79 -1.44
CA LEU A 147 -15.63 17.01 -0.95
C LEU A 147 -15.57 18.20 0.01
N SER A 148 -16.19 19.32 -0.35
CA SER A 148 -16.27 20.50 0.53
C SER A 148 -17.02 20.18 1.83
N ALA A 149 -18.11 19.40 1.77
CA ALA A 149 -18.84 18.97 2.96
C ALA A 149 -17.98 18.08 3.88
N LEU A 150 -17.16 17.17 3.32
CA LEU A 150 -16.21 16.36 4.07
C LEU A 150 -15.18 17.23 4.79
N LEU A 151 -14.59 18.22 4.10
CA LEU A 151 -13.60 19.13 4.70
C LEU A 151 -14.18 20.05 5.77
N ASN A 152 -15.47 20.37 5.69
CA ASN A 152 -16.16 21.11 6.74
C ASN A 152 -16.30 20.31 8.04
N ILE A 153 -16.25 18.97 7.99
CA ILE A 153 -16.19 18.13 9.19
C ILE A 153 -14.81 18.27 9.85
N HIS A 154 -13.74 18.13 9.06
CA HIS A 154 -12.36 18.15 9.51
C HIS A 154 -11.42 18.44 8.32
N PRO A 155 -10.33 19.22 8.50
CA PRO A 155 -9.35 19.48 7.45
C PRO A 155 -8.47 18.25 7.17
N PHE A 156 -9.04 17.24 6.52
CA PHE A 156 -8.32 16.03 6.13
C PHE A 156 -7.17 16.36 5.15
N ASP A 157 -6.00 15.79 5.39
CA ASP A 157 -4.81 15.98 4.54
C ASP A 157 -4.75 15.01 3.34
N THR A 158 -5.57 13.96 3.38
CA THR A 158 -5.58 12.86 2.42
C THR A 158 -7.03 12.48 2.12
N LEU A 159 -7.35 12.24 0.85
CA LEU A 159 -8.67 11.78 0.43
C LEU A 159 -8.52 10.63 -0.57
N TYR A 160 -9.37 9.61 -0.43
CA TYR A 160 -9.43 8.50 -1.37
C TYR A 160 -10.59 8.65 -2.35
N ILE A 161 -10.32 8.47 -3.65
CA ILE A 161 -11.32 8.45 -4.72
C ILE A 161 -11.29 7.09 -5.41
N ALA A 162 -12.44 6.44 -5.51
CA ALA A 162 -12.63 5.29 -6.39
C ALA A 162 -13.38 5.74 -7.66
N ASP A 163 -12.72 5.67 -8.81
CA ASP A 163 -13.34 5.84 -10.12
C ASP A 163 -13.98 4.53 -10.56
N LEU A 164 -15.25 4.34 -10.20
CA LEU A 164 -15.97 3.09 -10.46
C LEU A 164 -16.25 2.86 -11.94
N ASP A 165 -16.23 3.91 -12.77
CA ASP A 165 -16.37 3.76 -14.22
C ASP A 165 -15.09 3.14 -14.82
N ALA A 166 -13.92 3.60 -14.34
CA ALA A 166 -12.63 3.07 -14.75
C ALA A 166 -12.37 1.67 -14.17
N ILE A 167 -12.63 1.45 -12.88
CA ILE A 167 -12.56 0.13 -12.24
C ILE A 167 -13.53 -0.85 -12.92
N GLY A 168 -14.69 -0.37 -13.37
CA GLY A 168 -15.67 -1.16 -14.10
C GLY A 168 -15.34 -1.38 -15.59
N GLY A 169 -14.31 -0.73 -16.12
CA GLY A 169 -13.92 -0.81 -17.54
C GLY A 169 -14.92 -0.17 -18.51
N ILE A 170 -15.78 0.74 -18.04
CA ILE A 170 -16.87 1.35 -18.82
C ILE A 170 -16.62 2.82 -19.18
N GLY A 171 -15.63 3.46 -18.58
CA GLY A 171 -15.34 4.88 -18.80
C GLY A 171 -14.16 5.35 -17.94
N SER A 172 -14.00 6.66 -17.83
CA SER A 172 -12.97 7.29 -16.99
C SER A 172 -13.45 8.67 -16.53
N ASN A 173 -13.30 8.96 -15.25
CA ASN A 173 -13.56 10.26 -14.63
C ASN A 173 -12.26 11.07 -14.44
N LEU A 174 -11.15 10.68 -15.07
CA LEU A 174 -9.83 11.28 -14.85
C LEU A 174 -9.80 12.82 -14.95
N GLN A 175 -10.49 13.41 -15.93
CA GLN A 175 -10.50 14.87 -16.10
C GLN A 175 -11.24 15.59 -14.95
N LEU A 176 -12.33 14.99 -14.47
CA LEU A 176 -13.05 15.48 -13.28
C LEU A 176 -12.16 15.37 -12.05
N ILE A 177 -11.50 14.22 -11.85
CA ILE A 177 -10.59 13.98 -10.73
C ILE A 177 -9.42 14.97 -10.77
N ARG A 178 -8.82 15.22 -11.95
CA ARG A 178 -7.79 16.25 -12.13
C ARG A 178 -8.27 17.63 -11.71
N THR A 179 -9.50 17.99 -12.07
CA THR A 179 -10.10 19.28 -11.70
C THR A 179 -10.28 19.39 -10.18
N LEU A 180 -10.77 18.32 -9.54
CA LEU A 180 -10.89 18.28 -8.07
C LEU A 180 -9.52 18.40 -7.39
N CYS A 181 -8.50 17.67 -7.87
CA CYS A 181 -7.15 17.75 -7.28
C CYS A 181 -6.55 19.15 -7.42
N HIS A 182 -6.85 19.85 -8.52
CA HIS A 182 -6.42 21.23 -8.72
C HIS A 182 -7.18 22.22 -7.81
N ASP A 183 -8.51 22.06 -7.68
CA ASP A 183 -9.36 22.91 -6.84
C ASP A 183 -9.03 22.76 -5.34
N PHE A 184 -8.49 21.61 -4.92
CA PHE A 184 -8.16 21.28 -3.53
C PHE A 184 -6.68 20.88 -3.39
N SER A 185 -5.77 21.77 -3.79
CA SER A 185 -4.33 21.50 -3.92
C SER A 185 -3.60 21.13 -2.61
N ASP A 186 -4.19 21.43 -1.45
CA ASP A 186 -3.60 21.12 -0.14
C ASP A 186 -3.83 19.66 0.29
N ILE A 187 -4.59 18.88 -0.49
CA ILE A 187 -4.96 17.50 -0.18
C ILE A 187 -4.15 16.54 -1.03
N THR A 188 -3.63 15.49 -0.40
CA THR A 188 -3.08 14.33 -1.11
C THR A 188 -4.22 13.41 -1.54
N PHE A 189 -4.41 13.25 -2.86
CA PHE A 189 -5.40 12.33 -3.38
C PHE A 189 -4.81 10.94 -3.63
N TRP A 190 -5.47 9.91 -3.09
CA TRP A 190 -5.27 8.51 -3.43
C TRP A 190 -6.36 8.11 -4.41
N VAL A 191 -5.99 7.72 -5.62
CA VAL A 191 -6.97 7.48 -6.69
C VAL A 191 -6.86 6.05 -7.17
N ASP A 192 -7.93 5.30 -7.00
CA ASP A 192 -8.14 4.02 -7.64
C ASP A 192 -8.96 4.23 -8.92
N ASN A 193 -8.30 4.03 -10.07
CA ASN A 193 -8.94 4.13 -11.38
C ASN A 193 -8.80 2.85 -12.19
N GLY A 194 -8.75 1.69 -11.52
CA GLY A 194 -8.72 0.40 -12.21
C GLY A 194 -7.48 0.21 -13.09
N LEU A 195 -6.35 0.82 -12.71
CA LEU A 195 -5.08 0.77 -13.45
C LEU A 195 -5.13 1.39 -14.86
N THR A 196 -6.12 2.24 -15.13
CA THR A 196 -6.23 3.00 -16.38
C THR A 196 -5.44 4.31 -16.28
N ASP A 197 -4.96 4.87 -17.40
CA ASP A 197 -4.37 6.22 -17.47
C ASP A 197 -3.38 6.59 -16.32
N LEU A 198 -2.56 5.64 -15.86
CA LEU A 198 -1.76 5.82 -14.64
C LEU A 198 -0.67 6.88 -14.80
N GLU A 199 -0.04 6.97 -15.96
CA GLU A 199 0.99 7.97 -16.26
C GLU A 199 0.47 9.41 -16.07
N PRO A 200 -0.64 9.84 -16.73
CA PRO A 200 -1.18 11.18 -16.51
C PRO A 200 -1.77 11.38 -15.11
N LEU A 201 -2.24 10.32 -14.43
CA LEU A 201 -2.74 10.39 -13.05
C LEU A 201 -1.63 10.77 -12.06
N CYS A 202 -0.45 10.17 -12.21
CA CYS A 202 0.69 10.38 -11.31
C CYS A 202 1.18 11.84 -11.26
N ALA A 203 0.79 12.67 -12.24
CA ALA A 203 1.13 14.09 -12.27
C ALA A 203 0.40 14.92 -11.19
N PHE A 204 -0.68 14.41 -10.60
CA PHE A 204 -1.50 15.18 -9.63
C PHE A 204 -2.10 14.34 -8.49
N ALA A 205 -1.97 13.01 -8.51
CA ALA A 205 -2.47 12.14 -7.46
C ALA A 205 -1.55 10.92 -7.25
N ARG A 206 -1.67 10.26 -6.10
CA ARG A 206 -1.03 8.97 -5.84
C ARG A 206 -1.91 7.84 -6.40
N PRO A 207 -1.41 7.00 -7.31
CA PRO A 207 -2.18 5.90 -7.85
C PRO A 207 -2.38 4.79 -6.80
N VAL A 208 -3.56 4.19 -6.80
CA VAL A 208 -3.88 2.99 -6.03
C VAL A 208 -3.86 1.80 -6.97
N ILE A 209 -3.08 0.78 -6.62
CA ILE A 209 -3.08 -0.52 -7.29
C ILE A 209 -4.10 -1.39 -6.56
N GLY A 210 -5.32 -1.47 -7.08
CA GLY A 210 -6.36 -2.38 -6.58
C GLY A 210 -6.06 -3.82 -6.99
N SER A 211 -5.98 -4.75 -6.03
CA SER A 211 -5.63 -6.14 -6.34
C SER A 211 -6.67 -6.81 -7.24
N GLU A 212 -7.93 -6.38 -7.19
CA GLU A 212 -8.97 -6.91 -8.07
C GLU A 212 -8.80 -6.52 -9.54
N SER A 213 -8.04 -5.46 -9.81
CA SER A 213 -7.78 -4.94 -11.16
C SER A 213 -6.51 -5.55 -11.79
N LEU A 214 -5.74 -6.33 -11.02
CA LEU A 214 -4.52 -6.98 -11.49
C LEU A 214 -4.83 -8.28 -12.23
N ASP A 215 -4.20 -8.46 -13.39
CA ASP A 215 -4.25 -9.70 -14.16
C ASP A 215 -3.36 -10.78 -13.54
N ASP A 216 -2.12 -10.43 -13.21
CA ASP A 216 -1.11 -11.32 -12.64
C ASP A 216 -0.07 -10.57 -11.78
N TYR A 217 0.88 -11.33 -11.23
CA TYR A 217 1.94 -10.78 -10.37
C TYR A 217 3.02 -10.03 -11.16
N ASP A 218 3.26 -10.36 -12.43
CA ASP A 218 4.27 -9.69 -13.23
C ASP A 218 3.83 -8.26 -13.55
N GLN A 219 2.52 -8.07 -13.81
CA GLN A 219 1.90 -6.75 -13.91
C GLN A 219 2.08 -5.95 -12.61
N PHE A 220 1.83 -6.56 -11.44
CA PHE A 220 2.07 -5.92 -10.14
C PHE A 220 3.53 -5.48 -9.98
N ALA A 221 4.48 -6.37 -10.25
CA ALA A 221 5.91 -6.08 -10.14
C ALA A 221 6.34 -4.92 -11.07
N HIS A 222 5.80 -4.89 -12.29
CA HIS A 222 6.02 -3.80 -13.24
C HIS A 222 5.45 -2.47 -12.72
N LEU A 223 4.23 -2.47 -12.18
CA LEU A 223 3.58 -1.27 -11.64
C LEU A 223 4.35 -0.71 -10.42
N ILE A 224 4.77 -1.56 -9.50
CA ILE A 224 5.59 -1.15 -8.35
C ILE A 224 6.92 -0.53 -8.80
N ALA A 225 7.54 -1.06 -9.85
CA ALA A 225 8.80 -0.54 -10.36
C ALA A 225 8.66 0.78 -11.15
N SER A 226 7.48 1.06 -11.70
CA SER A 226 7.25 2.19 -12.61
C SER A 226 6.49 3.36 -11.98
N LEU A 227 5.65 3.12 -10.99
CA LEU A 227 4.82 4.15 -10.37
C LEU A 227 5.55 4.85 -9.21
N PRO A 228 5.41 6.17 -9.06
CA PRO A 228 5.94 6.89 -7.91
C PRO A 228 5.04 6.69 -6.68
N LEU A 229 5.58 6.04 -5.64
CA LEU A 229 4.94 5.88 -4.33
C LEU A 229 3.47 5.38 -4.37
N PRO A 230 3.18 4.29 -5.11
CA PRO A 230 1.82 3.76 -5.22
C PRO A 230 1.32 3.26 -3.87
N VAL A 231 0.00 3.26 -3.71
CA VAL A 231 -0.70 2.57 -2.61
C VAL A 231 -1.19 1.22 -3.13
N LEU A 232 -1.04 0.15 -2.37
CA LEU A 232 -1.62 -1.16 -2.71
C LEU A 232 -2.96 -1.34 -1.98
N SER A 233 -4.05 -1.62 -2.69
CA SER A 233 -5.29 -2.11 -2.06
C SER A 233 -5.38 -3.62 -2.20
N LEU A 234 -5.43 -4.32 -1.07
CA LEU A 234 -5.72 -5.74 -0.98
C LEU A 234 -7.22 -5.91 -0.80
N ASP A 235 -7.88 -6.40 -1.84
CA ASP A 235 -9.32 -6.46 -1.91
C ASP A 235 -9.84 -7.86 -1.55
N TYR A 236 -10.78 -7.90 -0.60
CA TYR A 236 -11.37 -9.12 -0.08
C TYR A 236 -12.89 -9.10 -0.25
N LEU A 237 -13.43 -10.11 -0.91
CA LEU A 237 -14.86 -10.38 -0.89
C LEU A 237 -15.12 -11.50 0.11
N ASP A 238 -15.62 -11.13 1.29
CA ASP A 238 -15.67 -11.99 2.48
C ASP A 238 -14.26 -12.49 2.85
N ASP A 239 -14.04 -13.80 2.86
CA ASP A 239 -12.73 -14.41 3.15
C ASP A 239 -11.90 -14.68 1.88
N ARG A 240 -12.40 -14.31 0.69
CA ARG A 240 -11.71 -14.55 -0.57
C ARG A 240 -10.96 -13.31 -1.04
N PHE A 241 -9.65 -13.45 -1.18
CA PHE A 241 -8.82 -12.47 -1.85
C PHE A 241 -9.21 -12.32 -3.32
N LYS A 242 -9.24 -11.07 -3.81
CA LYS A 242 -9.56 -10.69 -5.18
C LYS A 242 -8.29 -10.16 -5.82
N GLY A 243 -7.65 -11.00 -6.63
CA GLY A 243 -6.43 -10.68 -7.36
C GLY A 243 -5.58 -11.91 -7.60
N PRO A 244 -4.36 -11.74 -8.13
CA PRO A 244 -3.42 -12.84 -8.34
C PRO A 244 -3.08 -13.53 -7.01
N ALA A 245 -3.37 -14.82 -6.87
CA ALA A 245 -3.19 -15.55 -5.59
C ALA A 245 -1.76 -15.50 -5.04
N SER A 246 -0.76 -15.35 -5.91
CA SER A 246 0.64 -15.18 -5.53
C SER A 246 0.90 -13.87 -4.77
N LEU A 247 0.10 -12.81 -5.02
CA LEU A 247 0.26 -11.52 -4.35
C LEU A 247 -0.09 -11.60 -2.85
N GLU A 248 -1.11 -12.38 -2.49
CA GLU A 248 -1.48 -12.62 -1.08
C GLU A 248 -0.45 -13.50 -0.34
N GLN A 249 0.30 -14.32 -1.08
CA GLN A 249 1.29 -15.24 -0.53
C GLN A 249 2.73 -14.68 -0.54
N THR A 250 2.98 -13.65 -1.36
CA THR A 250 4.30 -13.07 -1.59
C THR A 250 4.27 -11.59 -1.22
N PHE A 251 4.77 -11.27 -0.02
CA PHE A 251 4.81 -9.90 0.51
C PHE A 251 5.98 -9.08 -0.06
N ALA A 252 6.92 -9.72 -0.75
CA ALA A 252 8.05 -9.04 -1.37
C ALA A 252 7.54 -8.06 -2.43
N GLY A 253 8.04 -6.83 -2.41
CA GLY A 253 7.63 -5.79 -3.36
C GLY A 253 6.33 -5.05 -3.01
N TRP A 254 5.63 -5.42 -1.92
CA TRP A 254 4.55 -4.56 -1.41
C TRP A 254 5.08 -3.14 -1.13
N PRO A 255 4.34 -2.08 -1.47
CA PRO A 255 4.72 -0.71 -1.16
C PRO A 255 4.58 -0.46 0.35
N GLU A 256 4.94 0.75 0.79
CA GLU A 256 4.85 1.15 2.19
C GLU A 256 3.40 1.23 2.68
N ASP A 257 2.52 1.86 1.89
CA ASP A 257 1.12 2.09 2.24
C ASP A 257 0.21 1.02 1.61
N ILE A 258 -0.55 0.32 2.46
CA ILE A 258 -1.38 -0.82 2.06
C ILE A 258 -2.78 -0.68 2.64
N ILE A 259 -3.78 -0.58 1.77
CA ILE A 259 -5.19 -0.64 2.13
C ILE A 259 -5.61 -2.11 2.23
N VAL A 260 -6.32 -2.46 3.30
CA VAL A 260 -6.95 -3.77 3.47
C VAL A 260 -8.46 -3.56 3.35
N MET A 261 -9.00 -3.84 2.18
CA MET A 261 -10.39 -3.56 1.83
C MET A 261 -11.25 -4.81 1.93
N THR A 262 -12.30 -4.75 2.77
CA THR A 262 -13.30 -5.83 2.84
C THR A 262 -14.58 -5.40 2.13
N LEU A 263 -14.71 -5.76 0.86
CA LEU A 263 -15.75 -5.30 -0.06
C LEU A 263 -17.17 -5.58 0.44
N SER A 264 -17.43 -6.73 1.06
CA SER A 264 -18.74 -7.07 1.61
C SER A 264 -19.15 -6.21 2.82
N ARG A 265 -18.19 -5.51 3.45
CA ARG A 265 -18.43 -4.59 4.56
C ARG A 265 -18.56 -3.13 4.10
N VAL A 266 -18.18 -2.80 2.87
CA VAL A 266 -18.31 -1.44 2.33
C VAL A 266 -19.79 -1.05 2.27
N GLY A 267 -20.16 0.11 2.83
CA GLY A 267 -21.56 0.56 2.84
C GLY A 267 -22.46 -0.07 3.92
N THR A 268 -22.00 -1.04 4.72
CA THR A 268 -22.91 -1.82 5.60
C THR A 268 -22.87 -1.46 7.09
N SER A 269 -21.91 -0.64 7.53
CA SER A 269 -21.73 -0.30 8.96
C SER A 269 -21.68 -1.54 9.88
N THR A 270 -20.96 -2.59 9.45
CA THR A 270 -20.85 -3.88 10.18
C THR A 270 -19.58 -4.03 11.04
N GLY A 271 -18.76 -2.98 11.11
CA GLY A 271 -17.45 -2.96 11.75
C GLY A 271 -16.32 -3.36 10.78
N PRO A 272 -15.10 -2.84 10.98
CA PRO A 272 -13.94 -3.20 10.16
C PRO A 272 -13.47 -4.63 10.42
N ASP A 273 -12.70 -5.19 9.49
CA ASP A 273 -12.09 -6.51 9.63
C ASP A 273 -10.79 -6.45 10.46
N LEU A 274 -10.96 -6.31 11.77
CA LEU A 274 -9.84 -6.18 12.72
C LEU A 274 -8.93 -7.42 12.70
N THR A 275 -9.50 -8.61 12.56
CA THR A 275 -8.75 -9.87 12.54
C THR A 275 -7.81 -9.95 11.34
N ARG A 276 -8.30 -9.58 10.14
CA ARG A 276 -7.45 -9.54 8.95
C ARG A 276 -6.35 -8.49 9.07
N LEU A 277 -6.70 -7.29 9.54
CA LEU A 277 -5.74 -6.21 9.70
C LEU A 277 -4.62 -6.59 10.69
N GLU A 278 -4.98 -7.10 11.87
CA GLU A 278 -4.02 -7.54 12.88
C GLU A 278 -3.10 -8.66 12.36
N ARG A 279 -3.65 -9.63 11.61
CA ARG A 279 -2.87 -10.69 10.97
C ARG A 279 -1.83 -10.12 10.00
N LEU A 280 -2.24 -9.21 9.11
CA LEU A 280 -1.34 -8.63 8.10
C LEU A 280 -0.29 -7.71 8.73
N SER A 281 -0.67 -6.89 9.70
CA SER A 281 0.25 -6.06 10.47
C SER A 281 1.31 -6.89 11.19
N ASN A 282 0.93 -8.03 11.76
CA ASN A 282 1.89 -8.94 12.40
C ASN A 282 2.83 -9.63 11.40
N LEU A 283 2.35 -9.93 10.19
CA LEU A 283 3.17 -10.53 9.13
C LEU A 283 4.14 -9.54 8.50
N GLN A 284 3.78 -8.25 8.44
CA GLN A 284 4.53 -7.19 7.75
C GLN A 284 4.64 -5.92 8.62
N PRO A 285 5.37 -5.98 9.75
CA PRO A 285 5.38 -4.91 10.76
C PRO A 285 6.04 -3.59 10.30
N MET A 286 6.70 -3.59 9.15
CA MET A 286 7.35 -2.41 8.56
C MET A 286 6.45 -1.70 7.53
N ARG A 287 5.19 -2.10 7.38
CA ARG A 287 4.24 -1.53 6.43
C ARG A 287 3.13 -0.76 7.16
N HIS A 288 2.57 0.22 6.47
CA HIS A 288 1.46 1.01 6.96
C HIS A 288 0.15 0.42 6.46
N PHE A 289 -0.62 -0.15 7.38
CA PHE A 289 -1.91 -0.76 7.06
C PHE A 289 -3.08 0.19 7.31
N TYR A 290 -3.93 0.34 6.29
CA TYR A 290 -5.11 1.18 6.29
C TYR A 290 -6.36 0.30 6.22
N ALA A 291 -7.26 0.41 7.19
CA ALA A 291 -8.50 -0.36 7.16
C ALA A 291 -9.52 0.25 6.21
N ALA A 292 -10.20 -0.57 5.39
CA ALA A 292 -11.31 -0.13 4.57
C ALA A 292 -12.50 -1.11 4.61
N GLY A 293 -13.70 -0.54 4.77
CA GLY A 293 -14.97 -1.27 4.85
C GLY A 293 -15.53 -1.38 6.27
N GLY A 294 -16.82 -1.07 6.42
CA GLY A 294 -17.61 -1.41 7.60
C GLY A 294 -17.50 -0.51 8.83
N VAL A 295 -16.56 0.45 8.90
CA VAL A 295 -16.36 1.30 10.08
C VAL A 295 -17.66 1.99 10.52
N ARG A 296 -17.99 1.90 11.81
CA ARG A 296 -19.28 2.38 12.34
C ARG A 296 -19.18 3.68 13.12
N ASN A 297 -18.19 3.78 13.99
CA ASN A 297 -18.17 4.78 15.05
C ASN A 297 -16.77 4.93 15.67
N LEU A 298 -16.66 5.83 16.64
CA LEU A 298 -15.44 6.10 17.39
C LEU A 298 -14.79 4.86 18.02
N LEU A 299 -15.57 3.91 18.55
CA LEU A 299 -15.01 2.70 19.18
C LEU A 299 -14.26 1.83 18.17
N ASP A 300 -14.73 1.79 16.91
CA ASP A 300 -13.99 1.10 15.84
C ASP A 300 -12.67 1.82 15.52
N LEU A 301 -12.64 3.16 15.54
CA LEU A 301 -11.39 3.94 15.38
C LEU A 301 -10.40 3.65 16.50
N GLU A 302 -10.86 3.61 17.75
CA GLU A 302 -10.04 3.29 18.92
C GLU A 302 -9.45 1.88 18.83
N ARG A 303 -10.25 0.90 18.38
CA ARG A 303 -9.79 -0.47 18.15
C ARG A 303 -8.74 -0.55 17.05
N LEU A 304 -8.96 0.13 15.91
CA LEU A 304 -8.00 0.20 14.82
C LEU A 304 -6.67 0.80 15.28
N ARG A 305 -6.72 1.89 16.06
CA ARG A 305 -5.54 2.50 16.68
C ARG A 305 -4.83 1.52 17.62
N SER A 306 -5.57 0.76 18.43
CA SER A 306 -4.98 -0.18 19.39
C SER A 306 -4.22 -1.35 18.76
N ILE A 307 -4.57 -1.74 17.53
CA ILE A 307 -3.86 -2.78 16.76
C ILE A 307 -2.79 -2.21 15.82
N GLY A 308 -2.49 -0.91 15.94
CA GLY A 308 -1.42 -0.25 15.19
C GLY A 308 -1.76 0.07 13.73
N ALA A 309 -3.05 0.23 13.38
CA ALA A 309 -3.43 0.69 12.05
C ALA A 309 -2.83 2.09 11.76
N ALA A 310 -2.23 2.26 10.59
CA ALA A 310 -1.67 3.53 10.15
C ALA A 310 -2.77 4.51 9.72
N GLY A 311 -3.93 3.99 9.30
CA GLY A 311 -5.09 4.81 8.99
C GLY A 311 -6.34 4.01 8.69
N VAL A 312 -7.38 4.72 8.26
CA VAL A 312 -8.68 4.15 7.95
C VAL A 312 -9.39 4.95 6.88
N LEU A 313 -10.01 4.26 5.94
CA LEU A 313 -10.89 4.82 4.93
C LEU A 313 -12.31 4.94 5.50
N LEU A 314 -12.87 6.15 5.46
CA LEU A 314 -14.16 6.50 6.04
C LEU A 314 -15.10 7.03 4.95
N SER A 315 -16.20 6.30 4.71
CA SER A 315 -17.29 6.73 3.84
C SER A 315 -18.59 6.82 4.65
N THR A 316 -19.29 5.70 4.80
CA THR A 316 -20.65 5.63 5.38
C THR A 316 -20.76 6.31 6.74
N ALA A 317 -19.78 6.14 7.64
CA ALA A 317 -19.81 6.75 8.96
C ALA A 317 -19.75 8.29 8.93
N LEU A 318 -19.01 8.89 7.98
CA LEU A 318 -19.00 10.34 7.78
C LEU A 318 -20.31 10.79 7.12
N HIS A 319 -20.71 10.12 6.04
CA HIS A 319 -21.90 10.47 5.25
C HIS A 319 -23.19 10.43 6.07
N GLN A 320 -23.29 9.51 7.04
CA GLN A 320 -24.44 9.32 7.93
C GLN A 320 -24.29 10.06 9.27
N GLY A 321 -23.17 10.77 9.50
CA GLY A 321 -22.93 11.55 10.72
C GLY A 321 -22.65 10.71 11.98
N ALA A 322 -22.39 9.41 11.85
CA ALA A 322 -21.97 8.58 12.98
C ALA A 322 -20.56 8.91 13.48
N ILE A 323 -19.73 9.49 12.60
CA ILE A 323 -18.46 10.12 12.93
C ILE A 323 -18.52 11.55 12.37
N GLY A 324 -18.71 12.54 13.23
CA GLY A 324 -18.63 13.96 12.89
C GLY A 324 -17.42 14.65 13.51
N SER A 325 -17.37 15.99 13.45
CA SER A 325 -16.24 16.77 13.98
C SER A 325 -15.97 16.46 15.46
N ARG A 326 -17.02 16.28 16.26
CA ARG A 326 -16.90 15.95 17.68
C ARG A 326 -16.21 14.61 17.92
N GLU A 327 -16.58 13.57 17.16
CA GLU A 327 -15.99 12.24 17.30
C GLU A 327 -14.54 12.24 16.83
N ILE A 328 -14.24 12.94 15.72
CA ILE A 328 -12.88 13.11 15.20
C ILE A 328 -12.01 13.85 16.22
N ASP A 329 -12.48 14.99 16.74
CA ASP A 329 -11.76 15.75 17.75
C ASP A 329 -11.49 14.91 19.00
N ARG A 330 -12.48 14.12 19.45
CA ARG A 330 -12.30 13.22 20.59
C ARG A 330 -11.24 12.16 20.30
N PHE A 331 -11.27 11.56 19.11
CA PHE A 331 -10.31 10.54 18.71
C PHE A 331 -8.88 11.09 18.67
N LEU A 332 -8.68 12.23 18.02
CA LEU A 332 -7.36 12.85 17.85
C LEU A 332 -6.80 13.40 19.17
N ASN A 333 -7.65 13.88 20.08
CA ASN A 333 -7.24 14.40 21.39
C ASN A 333 -7.13 13.33 22.48
N ALA A 334 -7.63 12.11 22.24
CA ALA A 334 -7.44 11.00 23.14
C ALA A 334 -5.95 10.60 23.13
N ARG A 335 -5.22 10.96 24.20
CA ARG A 335 -3.78 10.70 24.38
C ARG A 335 -3.45 9.23 24.05
N LEU A 336 -2.38 9.06 23.27
CA LEU A 336 -1.73 7.78 22.96
C LEU A 336 -1.20 7.09 24.21
#